data_AF-A0A151SCR9-F1
#
_entry.id   AF-A0A151SCR9-F1
#
_cell.length_a   1.000
_cell.length_b   1.000
_cell.length_c   1.000
_cell.angle_alpha   90.00
_cell.angle_beta   90.00
_cell.angle_gamma   90.00
#
_symmetry.space_group_name_H-M   'P 1'
#
loop_
_entity.id
_entity.type
_entity.pdbx_description
1 polymer ?
#
loop_
_entity_poly.entity_id
_entity_poly.type
_entity_poly.pdbx_seq_one_letter_code
_entity_poly.pdbx_strand_id
1 'polypeptide(L)'
;MTGERSMFLDLKSKKGGQVTFDERQKGQIMGIGKIGINSSISIDNVLYVKGLTQNLLSISQLCDSGYKVSFNKNNCIVSQTDSSILFMANKCNNLYKIMLNELEH
;
A
#
# COMPACT_ATOMS: atom_id res chain seq x y z
N MET A 1 -1.53 -2.96 3.37
CA MET A 1 -1.17 -3.06 4.79
C MET A 1 0.28 -2.66 4.99
N THR A 2 0.57 -2.03 6.13
CA THR A 2 1.92 -1.59 6.50
C THR A 2 2.11 -1.81 8.00
N GLY A 3 3.33 -2.18 8.41
CA GLY A 3 3.73 -2.15 9.81
C GLY A 3 4.41 -0.84 10.22
N GLU A 4 4.57 0.08 9.28
CA GLU A 4 5.26 1.33 9.45
C GLU A 4 4.26 2.46 9.71
N ARG A 5 4.18 2.89 10.98
CA ARG A 5 3.24 3.94 11.40
C ARG A 5 3.51 5.31 10.75
N SER A 6 4.77 5.61 10.42
CA SER A 6 5.18 6.88 9.81
C SER A 6 4.63 7.11 8.40
N MET A 7 4.20 6.07 7.69
CA MET A 7 3.66 6.21 6.34
C MET A 7 2.24 6.77 6.29
N PHE A 8 1.56 6.86 7.44
CA PHE A 8 0.17 7.29 7.52
C PHE A 8 0.05 8.80 7.59
N LEU A 9 -0.68 9.39 6.64
CA LEU A 9 -1.15 10.77 6.68
C LEU A 9 -2.27 10.94 7.72
N ASP A 10 -3.12 9.91 7.84
CA ASP A 10 -4.08 9.76 8.93
C ASP A 10 -4.08 8.30 9.41
N LEU A 11 -4.37 8.10 10.70
CA LEU A 11 -4.49 6.75 11.25
C LEU A 11 -5.53 6.71 12.36
N LYS A 12 -6.59 5.94 12.12
CA LYS A 12 -7.64 5.69 13.10
C LYS A 12 -7.39 4.35 13.79
N SER A 13 -7.51 4.34 15.11
CA SER A 13 -7.41 3.11 15.89
C SER A 13 -8.53 2.13 15.51
N LYS A 14 -8.17 0.88 15.30
CA LYS A 14 -9.10 -0.21 14.96
C LYS A 14 -8.59 -1.48 15.63
N LYS A 15 -9.35 -2.02 16.58
CA LYS A 15 -9.10 -3.37 17.10
C LYS A 15 -9.58 -4.39 16.07
N GLY A 16 -8.67 -4.84 15.22
CA GLY A 16 -8.94 -5.89 14.24
C GLY A 16 -8.42 -7.26 14.67
N GLY A 17 -8.55 -8.23 13.78
CA GLY A 17 -8.00 -9.58 13.96
C GLY A 17 -6.49 -9.67 13.78
N GLN A 18 -5.99 -10.90 13.69
CA GLN A 18 -4.60 -11.20 13.37
C GLN A 18 -4.44 -11.46 11.87
N VAL A 19 -3.31 -11.02 11.32
CA VAL A 19 -2.87 -11.35 9.96
C VAL A 19 -1.69 -12.30 10.06
N THR A 20 -1.71 -13.37 9.27
CA THR A 20 -0.56 -14.29 9.11
C THR A 20 0.09 -13.96 7.76
N PHE A 21 1.38 -13.65 7.74
CA PHE A 21 2.10 -13.20 6.52
C PHE A 21 3.40 -13.95 6.26
N ASP A 22 3.66 -14.98 7.07
CA ASP A 22 4.66 -16.03 6.88
C ASP A 22 4.15 -17.23 7.70
N GLU A 23 4.60 -18.45 7.43
CA GLU A 23 4.10 -19.66 8.08
C GLU A 23 4.15 -19.59 9.62
N ARG A 24 5.02 -18.75 10.17
CA ARG A 24 5.19 -18.55 11.61
C ARG A 24 4.94 -17.13 12.10
N GLN A 25 4.81 -16.15 11.20
CA GLN A 25 4.72 -14.74 11.61
C GLN A 25 3.27 -14.25 11.56
N LYS A 26 2.86 -13.67 12.69
CA LYS A 26 1.55 -13.06 12.87
C LYS A 26 1.71 -11.63 13.31
N GLY A 27 0.79 -10.78 12.87
CA GLY A 27 0.69 -9.40 13.30
C GLY A 27 -0.73 -9.04 13.68
N GLN A 28 -0.88 -8.03 14.53
CA GLN A 28 -2.18 -7.57 15.00
C GLN A 28 -2.61 -6.33 14.23
N ILE A 29 -3.84 -6.32 13.72
CA ILE A 29 -4.43 -5.12 13.13
C ILE A 29 -4.72 -4.14 14.27
N MET A 30 -4.06 -2.98 14.23
CA MET A 30 -4.18 -1.94 15.25
C MET A 30 -4.85 -0.67 14.73
N GLY A 31 -4.99 -0.52 13.42
CA GLY A 31 -5.58 0.67 12.82
C GLY A 31 -5.91 0.52 11.34
N ILE A 32 -6.61 1.52 10.84
CA ILE A 32 -6.87 1.73 9.43
C ILE A 32 -6.69 3.23 9.13
N GLY A 33 -6.14 3.55 7.98
CA GLY A 33 -5.93 4.94 7.60
C GLY A 33 -5.44 5.09 6.18
N LYS A 34 -5.02 6.32 5.89
CA LYS A 34 -4.51 6.75 4.60
C LYS A 34 -2.99 6.81 4.62
N ILE A 35 -2.34 6.18 3.63
CA ILE A 35 -0.89 6.33 3.40
C ILE A 35 -0.66 7.15 2.15
N GLY A 36 0.45 7.89 2.07
CA GLY A 36 0.77 8.69 0.90
C GLY A 36 1.84 9.73 1.17
N ILE A 37 2.19 10.49 0.13
CA ILE A 37 3.11 11.63 0.23
C ILE A 37 2.32 12.88 0.64
N ASN A 38 1.14 13.05 0.06
CA ASN A 38 0.20 14.12 0.34
C ASN A 38 -1.22 13.65 0.05
N SER A 39 -2.22 14.51 0.24
CA SER A 39 -3.64 14.15 0.03
C SER A 39 -3.96 13.72 -1.40
N SER A 40 -3.24 14.24 -2.40
CA SER A 40 -3.46 13.93 -3.81
C SER A 40 -2.80 12.61 -4.24
N ILE A 41 -1.67 12.24 -3.62
CA ILE A 41 -0.93 11.01 -3.89
C ILE A 41 -1.02 10.10 -2.66
N SER A 42 -2.20 9.49 -2.49
CA SER A 42 -2.50 8.66 -1.32
C SER A 42 -3.36 7.43 -1.64
N ILE A 43 -3.31 6.44 -0.75
CA ILE A 43 -4.11 5.23 -0.78
C ILE A 43 -4.92 5.16 0.52
N ASP A 44 -6.24 5.07 0.36
CA ASP A 44 -7.18 4.91 1.46
C ASP A 44 -7.29 3.46 1.96
N ASN A 45 -7.88 3.30 3.14
CA ASN A 45 -8.25 2.00 3.72
C ASN A 45 -7.07 1.02 3.96
N VAL A 46 -5.88 1.55 4.24
CA VAL A 46 -4.70 0.74 4.51
C VAL A 46 -4.69 0.30 5.97
N LEU A 47 -4.55 -1.01 6.20
CA LEU A 47 -4.44 -1.58 7.54
C LEU A 47 -3.05 -1.36 8.13
N TYR A 48 -2.99 -0.85 9.37
CA TYR A 48 -1.80 -0.83 10.20
C TYR A 48 -1.71 -2.15 10.99
N VAL A 49 -0.68 -2.94 10.70
CA VAL A 49 -0.46 -4.28 11.26
C VAL A 49 0.83 -4.28 12.07
N LYS A 50 0.71 -4.29 13.40
CA LYS A 50 1.88 -4.36 14.28
C LYS A 50 2.62 -5.68 14.09
N GLY A 51 3.94 -5.60 13.88
CA GLY A 51 4.81 -6.74 13.63
C GLY A 51 4.98 -7.09 12.15
N LEU A 52 4.26 -6.43 11.24
CA LEU A 52 4.49 -6.58 9.81
C LEU A 52 5.79 -5.86 9.41
N THR A 53 6.75 -6.59 8.84
CA THR A 53 8.08 -6.04 8.48
C THR A 53 8.18 -5.62 7.02
N GLN A 54 7.24 -6.04 6.17
CA GLN A 54 7.20 -5.72 4.74
C GLN A 54 5.85 -5.09 4.40
N ASN A 55 5.88 -3.94 3.75
CA ASN A 55 4.66 -3.24 3.34
C ASN A 55 4.10 -3.89 2.07
N LEU A 56 2.80 -4.18 2.07
CA LEU A 56 2.13 -4.90 1.00
C LEU A 56 0.87 -4.15 0.59
N LEU A 57 0.73 -3.83 -0.70
CA LEU A 57 -0.54 -3.34 -1.24
C LEU A 57 -1.33 -4.51 -1.82
N SER A 58 -2.59 -4.60 -1.42
CA SER A 58 -3.51 -5.57 -2.02
C SER A 58 -4.04 -5.01 -3.33
N ILE A 59 -3.87 -5.77 -4.42
CA ILE A 59 -4.41 -5.40 -5.73
C ILE A 59 -5.92 -5.33 -5.70
N SER A 60 -6.58 -6.25 -4.99
CA SER A 60 -8.04 -6.22 -4.81
C SER A 60 -8.46 -4.89 -4.18
N GLN A 61 -7.80 -4.47 -3.09
CA GLN A 61 -8.17 -3.21 -2.43
C GLN A 61 -7.98 -1.98 -3.32
N LEU A 62 -6.94 -1.98 -4.16
CA LEU A 62 -6.74 -0.90 -5.13
C LEU A 62 -7.87 -0.86 -6.17
N CYS A 63 -8.23 -2.02 -6.73
CA CYS A 63 -9.33 -2.14 -7.68
C CYS A 63 -10.69 -1.78 -7.06
N ASP A 64 -10.97 -2.25 -5.84
CA ASP A 64 -12.20 -1.96 -5.09
C ASP A 64 -12.31 -0.46 -4.76
N SER A 65 -11.18 0.24 -4.64
CA SER A 65 -11.11 1.69 -4.46
C SER A 65 -11.22 2.49 -5.77
N GLY A 66 -11.44 1.81 -6.91
CA GLY A 66 -11.62 2.43 -8.21
C GLY A 66 -10.33 2.72 -8.98
N TYR A 67 -9.17 2.31 -8.46
CA TYR A 67 -7.90 2.46 -9.18
C TYR A 67 -7.74 1.38 -10.25
N LYS A 68 -7.16 1.76 -11.39
CA LYS A 68 -6.70 0.83 -12.40
C LYS A 68 -5.28 0.40 -12.09
N VAL A 69 -5.04 -0.91 -12.05
CA VAL A 69 -3.70 -1.47 -11.88
C VAL A 69 -3.29 -2.20 -13.16
N SER A 70 -2.14 -1.82 -13.73
CA SER A 70 -1.60 -2.38 -14.96
C SER A 70 -0.21 -2.93 -14.72
N PHE A 71 0.04 -4.17 -15.15
CA PHE A 71 1.35 -4.83 -15.02
C PHE A 71 1.94 -5.11 -16.39
N ASN A 72 3.25 -4.94 -16.50
CA ASN A 72 4.04 -5.52 -17.59
C ASN A 72 5.31 -6.16 -17.03
N LYS A 73 6.20 -6.62 -17.92
CA LYS A 73 7.45 -7.30 -17.54
C LYS A 73 8.32 -6.50 -16.55
N ASN A 74 8.29 -5.17 -16.64
CA ASN A 74 9.25 -4.28 -16.00
C ASN A 74 8.63 -3.44 -14.88
N ASN A 75 7.35 -3.08 -14.99
CA ASN A 75 6.68 -2.20 -14.03
C ASN A 75 5.22 -2.55 -13.79
N CYS A 76 4.71 -1.98 -12.70
CA CYS A 76 3.31 -1.93 -12.33
C CYS A 76 2.92 -0.46 -12.19
N ILE A 77 1.80 -0.07 -12.79
CA ILE A 77 1.26 1.28 -12.74
C ILE A 77 -0.09 1.22 -12.02
N VAL A 78 -0.26 2.08 -11.03
CA VAL A 78 -1.55 2.34 -10.38
C VAL A 78 -2.01 3.72 -10.84
N SER A 79 -3.16 3.79 -11.50
CA SER A 79 -3.72 5.03 -12.04
C SER A 79 -5.17 5.23 -11.62
N GLN A 80 -5.64 6.48 -11.65
CA GLN A 80 -7.06 6.79 -11.53
C GLN A 80 -7.81 6.43 -12.82
N THR A 81 -9.14 6.60 -12.80
CA THR A 81 -10.01 6.35 -13.95
C THR A 81 -9.76 7.30 -15.11
N ASP A 82 -9.27 8.52 -14.84
CA ASP A 82 -8.88 9.51 -15.85
C ASP A 82 -7.47 9.27 -16.43
N SER A 83 -6.84 8.15 -16.09
CA SER A 83 -5.47 7.76 -16.45
C SER A 83 -4.34 8.57 -15.80
N SER A 84 -4.63 9.45 -14.84
CA SER A 84 -3.59 10.06 -14.01
C SER A 84 -2.86 8.99 -13.18
N ILE A 85 -1.53 9.01 -13.23
CA ILE A 85 -0.69 8.03 -12.53
C ILE A 85 -0.57 8.42 -11.06
N LEU A 86 -0.88 7.48 -10.17
CA LEU A 86 -0.75 7.65 -8.73
C LEU A 86 0.59 7.08 -8.24
N PHE A 87 0.94 5.88 -8.69
CA PHE A 87 2.22 5.24 -8.38
C PHE A 87 2.76 4.45 -9.57
N MET A 88 4.08 4.45 -9.71
CA MET A 88 4.80 3.49 -10.53
C MET A 88 5.68 2.62 -9.64
N ALA A 89 5.62 1.30 -9.86
CA ALA A 89 6.44 0.33 -9.18
C ALA A 89 7.34 -0.38 -10.18
N ASN A 90 8.64 -0.40 -9.93
CA ASN A 90 9.60 -1.10 -10.77
C ASN A 90 9.78 -2.54 -10.28
N LYS A 91 9.95 -3.48 -11.21
CA LYS A 91 10.21 -4.88 -10.88
C LYS A 91 11.67 -5.05 -10.45
N CYS A 92 11.88 -5.51 -9.23
CA CYS A 92 13.19 -5.82 -8.65
C CYS A 92 13.09 -7.16 -7.90
N ASN A 93 13.94 -8.13 -8.25
CA ASN A 93 13.94 -9.48 -7.65
C ASN A 93 12.56 -10.15 -7.66
N ASN A 94 11.86 -10.09 -8.81
CA ASN A 94 10.50 -10.59 -9.01
C ASN A 94 9.39 -9.92 -8.18
N LEU A 95 9.68 -8.82 -7.49
CA LEU A 95 8.69 -8.00 -6.77
C LEU A 95 8.53 -6.64 -7.44
N TYR A 96 7.30 -6.14 -7.54
CA TYR A 96 7.05 -4.75 -7.92
C TYR A 96 7.19 -3.87 -6.68
N LYS A 97 8.18 -2.99 -6.67
CA LYS A 97 8.48 -2.12 -5.53
C LYS A 97 8.08 -0.69 -5.86
N ILE A 98 7.25 -0.09 -5.01
CA ILE A 98 6.95 1.34 -5.05
C ILE A 98 8.04 2.08 -4.30
N MET A 99 8.65 3.07 -4.93
CA MET A 99 9.56 4.01 -4.28
C MET A 99 8.82 5.34 -4.12
N LEU A 100 8.29 5.59 -2.92
CA LEU A 100 7.51 6.80 -2.65
C LEU A 100 8.37 8.07 -2.69
N ASN A 101 9.69 7.94 -2.49
CA ASN A 101 10.63 9.07 -2.48
C ASN A 101 10.95 9.62 -3.88
N GLU A 102 10.56 8.94 -4.96
CA GLU A 102 10.81 9.38 -6.34
C GLU A 102 9.63 10.16 -6.95
N LEU A 103 8.60 10.44 -6.14
CA LEU A 103 7.39 11.16 -6.55
C LEU A 103 7.38 12.63 -6.07
N GLU A 104 8.47 13.09 -5.45
CA GLU A 104 8.72 14.51 -5.24
C GLU A 104 9.30 15.10 -6.53
N HIS A 105 8.46 15.85 -7.26
CA HIS A 105 8.90 16.87 -8.21
C HIS A 105 8.76 18.25 -7.58
#